data_AF-B0MB37-F1
#
_entry.id   AF-B0MB37-F1
#
_cell.length_a   1.000
_cell.length_b   1.000
_cell.length_c   1.000
_cell.angle_alpha   90.00
_cell.angle_beta   90.00
_cell.angle_gamma   90.00
#
_symmetry.space_group_name_H-M   'P 1'
#
loop_
_entity.id
_entity.type
_entity.pdbx_description
1 polymer ?
#
loop_
_entity_poly.entity_id
_entity_poly.type
_entity_poly.pdbx_seq_one_letter_code
_entity_poly.pdbx_strand_id
1 'polypeptide(L)' 'MANIRDSDYIASIMQSVSVISSELDSRVAESVFEKYGANSVYDLNPTYLPDVFSELYAIEADLR' A
#
# COMPACT_ATOMS: atom_id res chain seq x y z
N MET A 1 -20.50 7.98 8.48
CA MET A 1 -20.36 7.47 7.12
C MET A 1 -18.92 7.65 6.64
N ALA A 2 -18.03 6.73 6.99
CA ALA A 2 -16.69 6.60 6.40
C ALA A 2 -16.43 5.10 6.42
N ASN A 3 -16.67 4.39 5.31
CA ASN A 3 -16.34 2.96 5.28
C ASN A 3 -16.38 2.27 3.91
N ILE A 4 -16.55 3.01 2.81
CA ILE A 4 -16.48 2.42 1.46
C ILE A 4 -15.15 2.79 0.82
N ARG A 5 -14.78 4.07 0.89
CA ARG A 5 -13.55 4.59 0.29
C ARG A 5 -12.28 3.98 0.90
N ASP A 6 -12.25 3.79 2.22
CA ASP A 6 -11.08 3.24 2.91
C ASP A 6 -10.86 1.76 2.51
N SER A 7 -11.95 1.00 2.36
CA SER A 7 -11.89 -0.39 1.92
C SER A 7 -11.41 -0.54 0.48
N ASP A 8 -11.83 0.36 -0.41
CA ASP A 8 -11.35 0.39 -1.81
C ASP A 8 -9.84 0.69 -1.89
N TYR A 9 -9.35 1.62 -1.06
CA TYR A 9 -7.91 1.88 -0.95
C TYR A 9 -7.14 0.69 -0.39
N ILE A 10 -7.64 0.06 0.68
CA ILE A 10 -7.00 -1.13 1.26
C ILE A 10 -6.88 -2.23 0.20
N ALA A 11 -7.95 -2.52 -0.54
CA ALA A 11 -7.94 -3.54 -1.57
C ALA A 11 -6.95 -3.21 -2.70
N SER A 12 -6.90 -1.95 -3.13
CA SER A 12 -5.97 -1.49 -4.18
C SER A 12 -4.51 -1.58 -3.72
N ILE A 13 -4.23 -1.15 -2.48
CA ILE A 13 -2.91 -1.29 -1.86
C ILE A 13 -2.50 -2.76 -1.78
N MET A 14 -3.38 -3.65 -1.30
CA MET A 14 -3.07 -5.08 -1.21
C MET A 14 -2.74 -5.70 -2.57
N GLN A 15 -3.41 -5.27 -3.64
CA GLN A 15 -3.07 -5.68 -4.99
C GLN A 15 -1.68 -5.21 -5.41
N SER A 16 -1.37 -3.92 -5.25
CA SER A 16 -0.03 -3.39 -5.57
C SER A 16 1.06 -4.07 -4.74
N VAL A 17 0.83 -4.30 -3.44
CA VAL A 17 1.76 -5.07 -2.59
C VAL A 17 1.96 -6.48 -3.12
N SER A 18 0.90 -7.16 -3.57
CA SER A 18 1.01 -8.51 -4.12
C SER A 18 1.83 -8.53 -5.40
N VAL A 19 1.69 -7.52 -6.26
CA VAL A 19 2.49 -7.39 -7.50
C VAL A 19 3.96 -7.10 -7.14
N ILE A 20 4.20 -6.10 -6.30
CA ILE A 20 5.55 -5.73 -5.83
C ILE A 20 6.24 -6.90 -5.14
N SER A 21 5.54 -7.65 -4.29
CA SER A 21 6.11 -8.81 -3.60
C SER A 21 6.42 -9.97 -4.55
N SER A 22 5.72 -10.04 -5.69
CA SER A 22 5.96 -11.05 -6.73
C SER A 22 7.14 -10.68 -7.62
N GLU A 23 7.33 -9.39 -7.93
CA GLU A 23 8.34 -8.92 -8.89
C GLU A 23 9.65 -8.45 -8.22
N LEU A 24 9.56 -7.78 -7.05
CA LEU A 24 10.70 -7.30 -6.27
C LEU A 24 10.99 -8.19 -5.07
N ASP A 25 10.31 -7.89 -3.96
CA ASP A 25 10.43 -8.53 -2.65
C ASP A 25 9.40 -7.87 -1.73
N SER A 26 8.79 -8.63 -0.81
CA SER A 26 7.81 -8.08 0.13
C SER A 26 8.38 -6.98 1.02
N ARG A 27 9.70 -6.98 1.24
CA ARG A 27 10.40 -5.95 2.02
C ARG A 27 10.19 -4.54 1.50
N VAL A 28 9.99 -4.37 0.19
CA VAL A 28 9.78 -3.04 -0.40
C VAL A 28 8.43 -2.49 0.05
N ALA A 29 7.38 -3.32 -0.04
CA ALA A 29 6.05 -2.96 0.43
C ALA A 29 6.01 -2.77 1.97
N GLU A 30 6.68 -3.65 2.71
CA GLU A 30 6.81 -3.54 4.17
C GLU A 30 7.52 -2.25 4.58
N SER A 31 8.60 -1.87 3.89
CA SER A 31 9.34 -0.63 4.18
C SER A 31 8.49 0.63 3.92
N VAL A 32 7.62 0.59 2.91
CA VAL A 32 6.64 1.67 2.70
C VAL A 32 5.72 1.77 3.91
N PHE A 33 5.13 0.67 4.37
CA PHE A 33 4.25 0.70 5.56
C PHE A 33 4.96 1.19 6.82
N GLU A 34 6.19 0.72 7.06
CA GLU A 34 6.99 1.13 8.21
C GLU A 34 7.28 2.65 8.20
N LYS A 35 7.44 3.25 7.02
CA LYS A 35 7.65 4.71 6.86
C LYS A 35 6.46 5.53 7.36
N TYR A 36 5.26 4.99 7.30
CA TYR A 36 4.05 5.59 7.87
C TYR A 36 3.74 5.09 9.29
N GLY A 37 4.64 4.30 9.88
CA GLY A 37 4.50 3.77 11.24
C GLY A 37 3.52 2.61 11.36
N ALA A 38 3.23 1.91 10.27
CA ALA A 38 2.31 0.79 10.23
C ALA A 38 3.03 -0.51 9.84
N ASN A 39 2.58 -1.65 10.38
CA ASN A 39 3.08 -2.96 9.94
C ASN A 39 2.26 -3.55 8.79
N SER A 40 1.06 -3.01 8.56
CA SER A 40 0.16 -3.47 7.51
C SER A 40 -0.81 -2.37 7.09
N VAL A 41 -1.43 -2.55 5.93
CA VAL A 41 -2.49 -1.67 5.42
C VAL A 41 -3.69 -1.52 6.35
N TYR A 42 -3.94 -2.49 7.23
CA TYR A 42 -5.03 -2.44 8.21
C TYR A 42 -4.70 -1.59 9.43
N ASP A 43 -3.40 -1.41 9.70
CA ASP A 43 -2.88 -0.61 10.82
C ASP A 43 -2.58 0.84 10.39
N LEU A 44 -2.64 1.10 9.08
CA LEU A 44 -2.47 2.43 8.52
C LEU A 44 -3.64 3.34 8.89
N ASN A 45 -3.31 4.58 9.24
CA ASN A 45 -4.31 5.61 9.38
C ASN A 45 -4.96 5.87 8.01
N PRO A 46 -6.30 5.91 7.90
CA PRO A 46 -7.00 6.18 6.64
C PRO A 46 -6.59 7.48 5.96
N THR A 47 -6.02 8.43 6.72
CA THR A 47 -5.45 9.68 6.18
C THR A 47 -4.25 9.42 5.26
N TYR A 48 -3.45 8.38 5.53
CA TYR A 48 -2.24 8.04 4.77
C TYR A 48 -2.47 6.97 3.70
N LEU A 49 -3.65 6.32 3.66
CA LEU A 49 -4.00 5.36 2.60
C LEU A 49 -3.76 5.89 1.17
N PRO A 50 -4.19 7.12 0.80
CA PRO A 50 -3.92 7.63 -0.54
C PRO A 50 -2.43 7.86 -0.82
N ASP A 51 -1.65 8.32 0.16
CA ASP A 51 -0.20 8.52 0.02
C ASP A 51 0.53 7.18 -0.17
N VAL A 52 0.21 6.19 0.69
CA VAL A 52 0.76 4.83 0.61
C VAL A 52 0.41 4.18 -0.71
N PHE A 53 -0.84 4.30 -1.15
CA PHE A 53 -1.27 3.79 -2.44
C PHE A 53 -0.48 4.42 -3.58
N SER A 54 -0.31 5.75 -3.57
CA SER A 54 0.45 6.44 -4.60
C SER A 54 1.92 6.01 -4.64
N GLU A 55 2.54 5.78 -3.48
CA GLU A 55 3.93 5.35 -3.39
C GLU A 55 4.11 3.92 -3.90
N LEU A 56 3.24 2.99 -3.48
CA LEU A 56 3.24 1.62 -3.97
C LEU A 56 2.94 1.56 -5.47
N TYR A 57 1.97 2.33 -5.95
CA TYR A 57 1.63 2.38 -7.35
C TYR A 57 2.78 2.94 -8.21
N ALA A 58 3.53 3.91 -7.70
CA ALA A 58 4.73 4.41 -8.38
C ALA A 58 5.82 3.34 -8.48
N ILE A 59 6.02 2.55 -7.42
CA ILE A 59 6.97 1.41 -7.43
C ILE A 59 6.50 0.34 -8.40
N GLU A 60 5.22 -0.04 -8.35
CA GLU A 60 4.61 -0.99 -9.28
C GLU A 60 4.74 -0.52 -10.74
N ALA A 61 4.54 0.78 -11.00
CA ALA A 61 4.70 1.36 -12.33
C ALA A 61 6.16 1.37 -12.81
N ASP A 62 7.14 1.52 -11.90
CA ASP A 62 8.57 1.45 -12.22
C ASP A 62 9.01 0.01 -12.57
N LEU A 63 8.26 -1.00 -12.10
CA LEU A 63 8.52 -2.41 -12.41
C LEU A 63 8.09 -2.85 -13.80
N ARG A 64 7.34 -2.00 -14.51
CA ARG A 64 6.68 -2.35 -15.77
C ARG A 64 7.23 -1.57 -16.96
#